data_AF-A0A529M6N3-F1
#
_entry.id   AF-A0A529M6N3-F1
#
_cell.length_a   1.000
_cell.length_b   1.000
_cell.length_c   1.000
_cell.angle_alpha   90.00
_cell.angle_beta   90.00
_cell.angle_gamma   90.00
#
_symmetry.space_group_name_H-M   'P 1'
#
loop_
_entity.id
_entity.type
_entity.pdbx_description
1 polymer ?
#
loop_
_entity_poly.entity_id
_entity_poly.type
_entity_poly.pdbx_seq_one_letter_code
_entity_poly.pdbx_strand_id
1 'polypeptide(L)'
;MTHAGALSRFFWPVKKDSQLAAARGKRLREAFKLDDTSPLKWRNLRNAFEHFDEDLDRFLLEDRVGYFFPGPVVDDQALTEETLGQIFKLVDPPHAVCVLLGQRFEFRPIRREVQRVLARAIEMDNAGARL
;
A
#
# COMPACT_ATOMS: atom_id res chain seq x y z
N MET A 1 0.77 2.78 -5.53
CA MET A 1 0.28 1.86 -4.48
C MET A 1 -0.93 1.02 -4.89
N THR A 2 -1.79 1.52 -5.79
CA THR A 2 -2.92 0.78 -6.39
C THR A 2 -2.52 -0.60 -6.95
N HIS A 3 -1.35 -0.71 -7.59
CA HIS A 3 -0.84 -1.98 -8.11
C HIS A 3 -0.55 -3.04 -7.03
N ALA A 4 -0.01 -2.66 -5.86
CA ALA A 4 0.22 -3.59 -4.76
C ALA A 4 -1.11 -4.07 -4.15
N GLY A 5 -2.10 -3.18 -4.05
CA GLY A 5 -3.46 -3.55 -3.67
C GLY A 5 -4.14 -4.49 -4.68
N ALA A 6 -3.93 -4.26 -5.98
CA ALA A 6 -4.40 -5.17 -7.02
C ALA A 6 -3.74 -6.55 -6.92
N LEU A 7 -2.42 -6.59 -6.70
CA LEU A 7 -1.66 -7.83 -6.48
C LEU A 7 -2.20 -8.61 -5.26
N SER A 8 -2.45 -7.92 -4.15
CA SER A 8 -3.02 -8.50 -2.93
C SER A 8 -4.33 -9.27 -3.20
N ARG A 9 -5.20 -8.76 -4.08
CA ARG A 9 -6.50 -9.38 -4.39
C ARG A 9 -6.38 -10.74 -5.10
N PHE A 10 -5.28 -11.05 -5.77
CA PHE A 10 -5.04 -12.40 -6.31
C PHE A 10 -4.89 -13.41 -5.17
N PHE A 11 -4.19 -13.02 -4.11
CA PHE A 11 -3.90 -13.86 -2.96
C PHE A 11 -5.01 -13.87 -1.92
N TRP A 12 -5.64 -12.71 -1.64
CA TRP A 12 -6.76 -12.56 -0.71
C TRP A 12 -7.96 -11.92 -1.43
N PRO A 13 -8.74 -12.71 -2.20
CA PRO A 13 -9.92 -12.20 -2.91
C PRO A 13 -10.97 -11.67 -1.94
N VAL A 14 -11.82 -10.76 -2.41
CA VAL A 14 -12.86 -10.12 -1.59
C VAL A 14 -14.01 -11.10 -1.42
N LYS A 15 -14.64 -11.13 -0.24
CA LYS A 15 -15.65 -12.13 0.15
C LYS A 15 -16.89 -12.23 -0.77
N LYS A 16 -17.11 -11.28 -1.68
CA LYS A 16 -18.17 -11.34 -2.69
C LYS A 16 -17.84 -12.29 -3.85
N ASP A 17 -16.58 -12.74 -3.96
CA ASP A 17 -16.16 -13.67 -4.99
C ASP A 17 -16.44 -15.13 -4.57
N SER A 18 -16.92 -15.92 -5.53
CA SER A 18 -17.35 -17.31 -5.37
C SER A 18 -16.32 -18.23 -4.69
N GLN A 19 -16.77 -19.40 -4.22
CA GLN A 19 -15.89 -20.45 -3.65
C GLN A 19 -14.64 -20.74 -4.51
N LEU A 20 -14.76 -20.58 -5.84
CA LEU A 20 -13.66 -20.71 -6.79
C LEU A 20 -12.55 -19.66 -6.59
N ALA A 21 -12.90 -18.41 -6.33
CA ALA A 21 -11.91 -17.37 -6.06
C ALA A 21 -11.17 -17.64 -4.76
N ALA A 22 -11.89 -18.05 -3.70
CA ALA A 22 -11.27 -18.43 -2.44
C ALA A 22 -10.30 -19.61 -2.60
N ALA A 23 -10.68 -20.65 -3.37
CA ALA A 23 -9.81 -21.78 -3.69
C ALA A 23 -8.57 -21.36 -4.48
N ARG A 24 -8.74 -20.50 -5.50
CA ARG A 24 -7.62 -19.93 -6.28
C ARG A 24 -6.66 -19.13 -5.40
N GLY A 25 -7.19 -18.25 -4.56
CA GLY A 25 -6.39 -17.46 -3.63
C GLY A 25 -5.60 -18.34 -2.67
N LYS A 26 -6.22 -19.41 -2.14
CA LYS A 26 -5.52 -20.40 -1.29
C LYS A 26 -4.36 -21.07 -2.04
N ARG A 27 -4.61 -21.60 -3.24
CA ARG A 27 -3.57 -22.24 -4.06
C ARG A 27 -2.41 -21.29 -4.38
N LEU A 28 -2.72 -20.03 -4.72
CA LEU A 28 -1.69 -19.01 -4.98
C LEU A 28 -0.88 -18.69 -3.73
N ARG A 29 -1.51 -18.56 -2.56
CA ARG A 29 -0.79 -18.33 -1.31
C ARG A 29 0.16 -19.48 -0.96
N GLU A 30 -0.27 -20.73 -1.18
CA GLU A 30 0.58 -21.91 -0.99
C GLU A 30 1.78 -21.90 -1.95
N ALA A 31 1.54 -21.68 -3.24
CA ALA A 31 2.61 -21.65 -4.26
C ALA A 31 3.64 -20.53 -3.99
N PHE A 32 3.16 -19.33 -3.66
CA PHE A 32 4.02 -18.17 -3.40
C PHE A 32 4.55 -18.10 -1.96
N LYS A 33 4.20 -19.06 -1.10
CA LYS A 33 4.56 -19.09 0.32
C LYS A 33 4.18 -17.77 1.01
N LEU A 34 2.91 -17.44 0.93
CA LEU A 34 2.30 -16.25 1.54
C LEU A 34 1.34 -16.70 2.64
N ASP A 35 1.42 -16.04 3.79
CA ASP A 35 0.51 -16.23 4.90
C ASP A 35 -0.10 -14.89 5.33
N ASP A 36 -0.90 -14.94 6.39
CA ASP A 36 -1.64 -13.79 6.88
C ASP A 36 -0.77 -12.70 7.54
N THR A 37 0.53 -12.95 7.72
CA THR A 37 1.52 -11.97 8.17
C THR A 37 2.15 -11.18 7.02
N SER A 38 1.89 -11.57 5.77
CA SER A 38 2.46 -10.92 4.58
C SER A 38 2.10 -9.43 4.53
N PRO A 39 3.07 -8.53 4.27
CA PRO A 39 2.81 -7.10 4.07
C PRO A 39 1.82 -6.79 2.94
N LEU A 40 1.66 -7.69 1.96
CA LEU A 40 0.67 -7.55 0.90
C LEU A 40 -0.77 -7.70 1.41
N LYS A 41 -0.99 -8.35 2.55
CA LYS A 41 -2.32 -8.44 3.17
C LYS A 41 -2.69 -7.14 3.89
N TRP A 42 -1.70 -6.35 4.32
CA TRP A 42 -1.94 -5.13 5.08
C TRP A 42 -2.62 -4.06 4.22
N ARG A 43 -3.75 -3.56 4.72
CA ARG A 43 -4.63 -2.67 3.97
C ARG A 43 -4.48 -1.21 4.34
N ASN A 44 -3.76 -0.88 5.43
CA ASN A 44 -3.75 0.47 5.99
C ASN A 44 -3.34 1.54 4.96
N LEU A 45 -2.19 1.35 4.30
CA LEU A 45 -1.73 2.30 3.27
C LEU A 45 -2.65 2.31 2.04
N ARG A 46 -3.23 1.16 1.65
CA ARG A 46 -4.18 1.11 0.54
C ARG A 46 -5.46 1.88 0.86
N ASN A 47 -6.03 1.62 2.04
CA ASN A 47 -7.24 2.26 2.52
C ASN A 47 -7.05 3.78 2.63
N ALA A 48 -5.88 4.24 3.10
CA ALA A 48 -5.56 5.66 3.17
C ALA A 48 -5.51 6.34 1.78
N PHE A 49 -5.13 5.61 0.72
CA PHE A 49 -5.25 6.11 -0.65
C PHE A 49 -6.68 5.99 -1.21
N GLU A 50 -7.42 4.92 -0.89
CA GLU A 50 -8.79 4.69 -1.37
C GLU A 50 -9.79 5.68 -0.74
N HIS A 51 -9.59 6.04 0.53
CA HIS A 51 -10.44 6.95 1.31
C HIS A 51 -9.82 8.34 1.47
N PHE A 52 -8.82 8.68 0.65
CA PHE A 52 -8.08 9.94 0.79
C PHE A 52 -8.99 11.17 0.78
N ASP A 53 -10.02 11.20 -0.09
CA ASP A 53 -10.92 12.34 -0.20
C ASP A 53 -11.81 12.49 1.06
N GLU A 54 -12.30 11.38 1.63
CA GLU A 54 -13.07 11.39 2.89
C GLU A 54 -12.17 11.79 4.08
N ASP A 55 -10.92 11.35 4.08
CA ASP A 55 -9.91 11.73 5.08
C ASP A 55 -9.56 13.22 4.97
N LEU A 56 -9.49 13.75 3.74
CA LEU A 56 -9.24 15.15 3.47
C LEU A 56 -10.40 16.04 3.95
N ASP A 57 -11.65 15.63 3.71
CA ASP A 57 -12.81 16.36 4.23
C ASP A 57 -12.74 16.48 5.76
N ARG A 58 -12.44 15.37 6.45
CA ARG A 58 -12.25 15.37 7.92
C ARG A 58 -11.08 16.24 8.35
N PHE A 59 -9.97 16.17 7.63
CA PHE A 59 -8.78 16.98 7.88
C PHE A 59 -9.06 18.48 7.78
N LEU A 60 -9.91 18.90 6.84
CA LEU A 60 -10.26 20.31 6.61
C LEU A 60 -11.36 20.85 7.54
N LEU A 61 -12.09 19.98 8.25
CA LEU A 61 -13.07 20.38 9.26
C LEU A 61 -12.44 20.83 10.58
N GLU A 62 -11.17 20.49 10.81
CA GLU A 62 -10.40 20.93 11.98
C GLU A 62 -9.91 22.38 11.80
N ASP A 63 -9.81 23.14 12.90
CA ASP A 63 -9.28 24.51 12.87
C ASP A 63 -7.75 24.48 12.67
N ARG A 64 -7.35 24.43 11.40
CA ARG A 64 -5.94 24.31 10.97
C ARG A 64 -5.44 25.62 10.42
N VAL A 65 -4.25 26.02 10.90
CA VAL A 65 -3.55 27.24 10.49
C VAL A 65 -2.37 26.93 9.59
N GLY A 66 -1.96 27.94 8.80
CA GLY A 66 -0.77 27.89 7.97
C GLY A 66 -1.04 27.65 6.49
N TYR A 67 0.02 27.36 5.74
CA TYR A 67 -0.06 27.17 4.29
C TYR A 67 -0.48 25.74 3.96
N PHE A 68 -1.41 25.58 3.02
CA PHE A 68 -1.82 24.27 2.53
C PHE A 68 -1.02 23.90 1.30
N PHE A 69 -0.45 22.69 1.30
CA PHE A 69 0.30 22.13 0.18
C PHE A 69 -0.46 20.93 -0.39
N PRO A 70 -1.41 21.17 -1.32
CA PRO A 70 -2.29 20.13 -1.83
C PRO A 70 -1.63 19.21 -2.86
N GLY A 71 -0.56 19.70 -3.49
CA GLY A 71 0.24 18.91 -4.43
C GLY A 71 1.06 17.82 -3.72
N PRO A 72 1.39 16.72 -4.42
CA PRO A 72 2.30 15.71 -3.87
C PRO A 72 3.72 16.27 -3.72
N VAL A 73 4.36 15.95 -2.60
CA VAL A 73 5.74 16.33 -2.28
C VAL A 73 6.62 15.09 -2.24
N VAL A 74 7.86 15.21 -2.74
CA VAL A 74 8.90 14.19 -2.59
C VAL A 74 10.04 14.82 -1.81
N ASP A 75 10.16 14.47 -0.53
CA ASP A 75 11.13 15.05 0.40
C ASP A 75 11.30 14.13 1.62
N ASP A 76 12.15 14.51 2.56
CA ASP A 76 12.29 13.84 3.86
C ASP A 76 11.00 13.99 4.69
N GLN A 77 10.58 12.91 5.35
CA GLN A 77 9.39 12.93 6.20
C GLN A 77 9.49 13.94 7.37
N ALA A 78 10.69 14.34 7.79
CA ALA A 78 10.91 15.36 8.82
C ALA A 78 10.27 16.71 8.46
N LEU A 79 10.13 17.02 7.16
CA LEU A 79 9.46 18.24 6.68
C LEU A 79 8.02 18.37 7.20
N THR A 80 7.36 17.24 7.46
CA THR A 80 5.99 17.22 8.01
C THR A 80 5.90 17.59 9.49
N GLU A 81 7.02 17.59 10.22
CA GLU A 81 7.09 18.00 11.63
C GLU A 81 7.58 19.44 11.80
N GLU A 82 8.44 19.91 10.89
CA GLU A 82 9.16 21.19 11.02
C GLU A 82 8.41 22.39 10.42
N THR A 83 7.35 22.16 9.63
CA THR A 83 6.68 23.22 8.88
C THR A 83 5.40 23.70 9.54
N LEU A 84 5.15 25.02 9.48
CA LEU A 84 3.82 25.61 9.70
C LEU A 84 2.84 25.27 8.54
N GLY A 85 3.13 24.23 7.77
CA GLY A 85 2.46 23.88 6.53
C GLY A 85 1.67 22.58 6.65
N GLN A 86 0.49 22.55 6.06
CA GLN A 86 -0.36 21.36 5.97
C GLN A 86 -0.06 20.63 4.67
N ILE A 87 0.90 19.69 4.70
CA ILE A 87 1.25 18.84 3.55
C ILE A 87 0.27 17.68 3.43
N PHE A 88 -0.38 17.57 2.27
CA PHE A 88 -1.41 16.54 2.07
C PHE A 88 -0.80 15.16 1.77
N LYS A 89 0.24 15.14 0.95
CA LYS A 89 0.87 13.91 0.46
C LYS A 89 2.37 14.13 0.38
N LEU A 90 3.13 13.33 1.13
CA LEU A 90 4.59 13.30 1.05
C LEU A 90 5.06 11.87 0.85
N VAL A 91 6.07 11.68 0.01
CA VAL A 91 6.80 10.42 -0.12
C VAL A 91 8.27 10.69 0.18
N ASP A 92 8.82 9.92 1.10
CA ASP A 92 10.22 9.86 1.48
C ASP A 92 10.81 8.54 0.93
N PRO A 93 11.45 8.56 -0.26
CA PRO A 93 12.01 7.36 -0.86
C PRO A 93 13.17 6.72 -0.06
N PRO A 94 14.14 7.49 0.48
CA PRO A 94 15.23 6.94 1.30
C PRO A 94 14.74 6.09 2.48
N HIS A 95 13.79 6.61 3.25
CA HIS A 95 13.23 5.90 4.41
C HIS A 95 12.11 4.93 4.02
N ALA A 96 11.56 5.08 2.82
CA ALA A 96 10.42 4.34 2.31
C ALA A 96 9.16 4.54 3.16
N VAL A 97 8.90 5.81 3.45
CA VAL A 97 7.73 6.29 4.19
C VAL A 97 6.86 7.15 3.28
N CYS A 98 5.55 7.01 3.41
CA CYS A 98 4.58 7.91 2.83
C CYS A 98 3.82 8.58 3.98
N VAL A 99 3.65 9.89 3.91
CA VAL A 99 2.80 10.65 4.83
C VAL A 99 1.57 11.11 4.06
N LEU A 100 0.39 10.78 4.57
CA LEU A 100 -0.89 11.23 4.04
C LEU A 100 -1.63 11.95 5.16
N LEU A 101 -1.88 13.25 4.98
CA LEU A 101 -2.62 14.08 5.95
C LEU A 101 -2.06 13.97 7.39
N GLY A 102 -0.72 13.91 7.51
CA GLY A 102 0.00 13.74 8.77
C GLY A 102 0.16 12.29 9.25
N GLN A 103 -0.54 11.31 8.66
CA GLN A 103 -0.39 9.91 9.01
C GLN A 103 0.76 9.24 8.23
N ARG A 104 1.66 8.57 8.97
CA ARG A 104 2.82 7.87 8.40
C ARG A 104 2.54 6.42 8.05
N PHE A 105 3.07 6.00 6.91
CA PHE A 105 2.98 4.63 6.43
C PHE A 105 4.30 4.15 5.84
N GLU A 106 4.85 3.09 6.39
CA GLU A 106 6.00 2.41 5.78
C GLU A 106 5.57 1.56 4.58
N PHE A 107 6.25 1.72 3.45
CA PHE A 107 6.01 0.91 2.27
C PHE A 107 7.18 -0.03 1.91
N ARG A 108 8.28 0.01 2.66
CA ARG A 108 9.43 -0.90 2.46
C ARG A 108 9.02 -2.38 2.51
N PRO A 109 8.23 -2.84 3.50
CA PRO A 109 7.84 -4.25 3.57
C PRO A 109 6.99 -4.67 2.36
N ILE A 110 6.08 -3.81 1.92
CA ILE A 110 5.24 -4.03 0.73
C ILE A 110 6.13 -4.13 -0.51
N ARG A 111 7.07 -3.20 -0.72
CA ARG A 111 7.98 -3.21 -1.86
C ARG A 111 8.79 -4.50 -1.92
N ARG A 112 9.36 -4.94 -0.80
CA ARG A 112 10.14 -6.19 -0.70
C ARG A 112 9.27 -7.40 -1.03
N GLU A 113 8.04 -7.43 -0.53
CA GLU A 113 7.13 -8.54 -0.78
C GLU A 113 6.66 -8.60 -2.24
N VAL A 114 6.43 -7.46 -2.89
CA VAL A 114 6.17 -7.39 -4.35
C VAL A 114 7.37 -7.95 -5.14
N GLN A 115 8.60 -7.56 -4.77
CA GLN A 115 9.81 -8.07 -5.42
C GLN A 115 9.97 -9.58 -5.23
N ARG A 116 9.68 -10.10 -4.03
CA ARG A 116 9.69 -11.54 -3.75
C ARG A 116 8.68 -12.30 -4.59
N VAL A 117 7.45 -11.77 -4.71
CA VAL A 117 6.41 -12.35 -5.56
C VAL A 117 6.82 -12.33 -7.03
N LEU A 118 7.39 -11.23 -7.53
CA LEU A 118 7.89 -11.14 -8.89
C LEU A 118 8.96 -12.20 -9.18
N ALA A 119 9.96 -12.34 -8.29
CA ALA A 119 11.02 -13.33 -8.44
C ALA A 119 10.46 -14.76 -8.52
N ARG A 120 9.50 -15.10 -7.64
CA ARG A 120 8.83 -16.40 -7.65
C ARG A 120 8.01 -16.64 -8.92
N ALA A 121 7.32 -15.61 -9.42
CA ALA A 121 6.56 -15.71 -10.65
C ALA A 121 7.48 -16.01 -11.84
N ILE A 122 8.65 -15.36 -11.92
CA ILE A 122 9.66 -15.61 -12.96
C ILE A 122 10.23 -17.02 -12.84
N GLU A 123 10.55 -17.51 -11.63
CA GLU A 123 10.99 -18.89 -11.40
C GLU A 123 9.97 -19.92 -11.92
N MET A 124 8.68 -19.72 -11.59
CA MET A 124 7.59 -20.61 -12.00
C MET A 124 7.34 -20.57 -13.51
N ASP A 125 7.41 -19.39 -14.12
CA ASP A 125 7.26 -19.22 -15.57
C ASP A 125 8.36 -19.97 -16.32
N ASN A 126 9.62 -19.80 -15.89
CA ASN A 126 10.77 -20.53 -16.43
C ASN A 126 10.67 -22.06 -16.20
N ALA A 127 9.96 -22.51 -15.16
CA ALA A 127 9.70 -23.91 -14.88
C ALA A 127 8.45 -24.48 -15.61
N GLY A 128 7.93 -23.76 -16.61
CA GLY A 128 6.78 -24.18 -17.42
C GLY A 128 5.43 -23.76 -16.86
N ALA A 129 5.39 -22.62 -16.16
CA ALA A 129 4.19 -21.98 -15.60
C ALA A 129 3.37 -22.87 -14.64
N ARG A 130 4.03 -23.75 -13.88
CA ARG A 130 3.39 -24.65 -12.92
C ARG A 130 3.40 -24.03 -11.51
N LEU A 131 2.21 -23.99 -10.89
CA LEU A 131 1.98 -23.60 -9.49
C LEU A 131 2.02 -24.81 -8.56
#